data_AF-A0A6A7CCV2-F1
#
_entry.id   AF-A0A6A7CCV2-F1
#
_cell.length_a   1.000
_cell.length_b   1.000
_cell.length_c   1.000
_cell.angle_alpha   90.00
_cell.angle_beta   90.00
_cell.angle_gamma   90.00
#
_symmetry.space_group_name_H-M   'P 1'
#
loop_
_entity.id
_entity.type
_entity.pdbx_description
1 polymer ?
#
loop_
_entity_poly.entity_id
_entity_poly.type
_entity_poly.pdbx_seq_one_letter_code
_entity_poly.pdbx_strand_id
1 'polypeptide(L)'
;MDEEKIELPADTLALLQGFLCEKEAQDQRFQEMQLAAEKNFDVQSGKLTMSIFGEDWNISQFWYSEQTSDVLAQALVEGLHPNAKIAVISAPSAYVALKNTIQSTSIEVKLLEYDPRFAVFGKEFVQYDYNHPLRLPAELKRAFDCVIIDPPFLSDDCQTKMALTVRFLVKQWSKDTKLVACTGERMSALVQRLYSAVGIKVTSFEPEHGRGLSNEFRCYANFECKGWRLL
;
A
#
# COMPACT_ATOMS: atom_id res chain seq x y z
N MET A 1 36.36 -4.58 -49.99
CA MET A 1 35.86 -5.67 -49.12
C MET A 1 34.83 -4.98 -48.25
N ASP A 2 33.58 -5.21 -48.59
CA ASP A 2 32.44 -4.39 -48.15
C ASP A 2 32.18 -4.59 -46.66
N GLU A 3 32.00 -3.48 -45.94
CA GLU A 3 31.52 -3.49 -44.56
C GLU A 3 30.06 -3.96 -44.57
N GLU A 4 29.82 -5.23 -44.23
CA GLU A 4 28.47 -5.74 -43.99
C GLU A 4 27.83 -4.92 -42.88
N LYS A 5 26.85 -4.10 -43.26
CA LYS A 5 25.99 -3.35 -42.36
C LYS A 5 25.21 -4.36 -41.50
N ILE A 6 25.60 -4.49 -40.24
CA ILE A 6 24.88 -5.31 -39.27
C ILE A 6 23.55 -4.58 -38.96
N GLU A 7 22.47 -5.03 -39.57
CA GLU A 7 21.12 -4.55 -39.29
C GLU A 7 20.35 -5.56 -38.45
N LEU A 8 19.53 -5.06 -37.52
CA LEU A 8 18.68 -5.91 -36.67
C LEU A 8 17.68 -6.68 -37.55
N PRO A 9 17.45 -7.99 -37.28
CA PRO A 9 16.44 -8.77 -38.00
C PRO A 9 15.07 -8.10 -37.90
N ALA A 10 14.32 -8.11 -39.01
CA ALA A 10 13.02 -7.45 -39.13
C ALA A 10 12.04 -7.85 -38.01
N ASP A 11 12.06 -9.13 -37.62
CA ASP A 11 11.20 -9.67 -36.55
C ASP A 11 11.56 -9.08 -35.18
N THR A 12 12.86 -8.83 -34.93
CA THR A 12 13.33 -8.19 -33.69
C THR A 12 12.97 -6.71 -33.65
N LEU A 13 13.05 -6.03 -34.79
CA LEU A 13 12.61 -4.63 -34.92
C LEU A 13 11.09 -4.49 -34.69
N ALA A 14 10.28 -5.40 -35.22
CA ALA A 14 8.84 -5.40 -35.02
C ALA A 14 8.46 -5.62 -33.54
N LEU A 15 9.13 -6.55 -32.85
CA LEU A 15 8.96 -6.76 -31.41
C LEU A 15 9.37 -5.53 -30.59
N LEU A 16 10.49 -4.89 -30.94
CA LEU A 16 10.95 -3.67 -30.27
C LEU A 16 9.97 -2.51 -30.48
N GLN A 17 9.46 -2.32 -31.69
CA GLN A 17 8.45 -1.30 -31.99
C GLN A 17 7.15 -1.55 -31.23
N GLY A 18 6.68 -2.81 -31.15
CA GLY A 18 5.53 -3.17 -30.33
C GLY A 18 5.73 -2.81 -28.87
N PHE A 19 6.86 -3.18 -28.29
CA PHE A 19 7.21 -2.83 -26.90
C PHE A 19 7.28 -1.31 -26.65
N LEU A 20 7.85 -0.55 -27.60
CA LEU A 20 7.93 0.91 -27.49
C LEU A 20 6.55 1.56 -27.58
N CYS A 21 5.68 1.11 -28.48
CA CYS A 21 4.30 1.61 -28.58
C CYS A 21 3.48 1.27 -27.33
N GLU A 22 3.63 0.08 -26.76
CA GLU A 22 2.98 -0.29 -25.50
C GLU A 22 3.45 0.60 -24.35
N LYS A 23 4.76 0.88 -24.28
CA LYS A 23 5.34 1.77 -23.28
C LYS A 23 4.83 3.20 -23.44
N GLU A 24 4.79 3.74 -24.65
CA GLU A 24 4.25 5.08 -24.93
C GLU A 24 2.76 5.19 -24.58
N ALA A 25 1.96 4.16 -24.89
CA ALA A 25 0.55 4.13 -24.53
C ALA A 25 0.34 4.05 -23.00
N GLN A 26 1.21 3.32 -22.29
CA GLN A 26 1.20 3.26 -20.83
C GLN A 26 1.59 4.61 -20.23
N ASP A 27 2.63 5.25 -20.75
CA ASP A 27 3.09 6.58 -20.32
C ASP A 27 2.01 7.65 -20.59
N GLN A 28 1.32 7.60 -21.74
CA GLN A 28 0.20 8.49 -22.06
C GLN A 28 -0.98 8.28 -21.12
N ARG A 29 -1.42 7.03 -20.88
CA ARG A 29 -2.48 6.73 -19.91
C ARG A 29 -2.12 7.17 -18.50
N PHE A 30 -0.85 7.02 -18.13
CA PHE A 30 -0.34 7.48 -16.85
C PHE A 30 -0.38 9.00 -16.74
N GLN A 31 0.05 9.73 -17.77
CA GLN A 31 -0.05 11.19 -17.83
C GLN A 31 -1.50 11.66 -17.82
N GLU A 32 -2.39 11.02 -18.57
CA GLU A 32 -3.83 11.32 -18.56
C GLU A 32 -4.45 11.10 -17.18
N MET A 33 -4.08 10.01 -16.51
CA MET A 33 -4.56 9.72 -15.16
C MET A 33 -3.96 10.65 -14.13
N GLN A 34 -2.68 11.02 -14.25
CA GLN A 34 -2.07 12.07 -13.42
C GLN A 34 -2.79 13.39 -13.62
N LEU A 35 -3.06 13.80 -14.86
CA LEU A 35 -3.80 15.03 -15.16
C LEU A 35 -5.25 14.98 -14.66
N ALA A 36 -5.93 13.84 -14.77
CA ALA A 36 -7.29 13.66 -14.26
C ALA A 36 -7.30 13.65 -12.72
N ALA A 37 -6.32 13.00 -12.11
CA ALA A 37 -6.17 12.96 -10.67
C ALA A 37 -5.75 14.33 -10.14
N GLU A 38 -4.84 15.07 -10.79
CA GLU A 38 -4.48 16.47 -10.48
C GLU A 38 -5.66 17.42 -10.64
N LYS A 39 -6.44 17.31 -11.73
CA LYS A 39 -7.68 18.10 -11.92
C LYS A 39 -8.75 17.81 -10.88
N ASN A 40 -8.82 16.57 -10.37
CA ASN A 40 -9.74 16.19 -9.28
C ASN A 40 -9.13 16.42 -7.89
N PHE A 41 -7.81 16.50 -7.78
CA PHE A 41 -7.05 16.94 -6.61
C PHE A 41 -7.19 18.45 -6.41
N ASP A 42 -7.45 19.19 -7.49
CA ASP A 42 -7.71 20.63 -7.48
C ASP A 42 -9.12 20.93 -6.92
N VAL A 43 -9.23 20.82 -5.60
CA VAL A 43 -10.01 21.67 -4.68
C VAL A 43 -11.39 22.15 -5.18
N GLN A 44 -12.23 21.28 -5.71
CA GLN A 44 -13.66 21.60 -5.89
C GLN A 44 -14.62 20.71 -5.10
N SER A 45 -14.14 19.66 -4.42
CA SER A 45 -15.02 18.76 -3.63
C SER A 45 -14.50 18.41 -2.22
N GLY A 46 -13.28 18.80 -1.84
CA GLY A 46 -12.78 18.70 -0.46
C GLY A 46 -12.53 17.30 0.11
N LYS A 47 -12.79 16.21 -0.63
CA LYS A 47 -12.50 14.82 -0.21
C LYS A 47 -11.90 14.00 -1.35
N LEU A 48 -10.84 13.25 -1.05
CA LEU A 48 -10.26 12.26 -1.96
C LEU A 48 -11.16 11.01 -1.98
N THR A 49 -11.39 10.43 -3.15
CA THR A 49 -12.22 9.22 -3.29
C THR A 49 -11.47 8.13 -4.04
N MET A 50 -11.69 6.87 -3.62
CA MET A 50 -11.16 5.70 -4.30
C MET A 50 -11.79 5.42 -5.66
N SER A 51 -12.92 6.06 -6.01
CA SER A 51 -13.61 5.84 -7.29
C SER A 51 -12.77 6.22 -8.53
N ILE A 52 -11.70 7.01 -8.35
CA ILE A 52 -10.76 7.38 -9.41
C ILE A 52 -9.79 6.22 -9.73
N PHE A 53 -9.55 5.32 -8.77
CA PHE A 53 -8.63 4.20 -8.90
C PHE A 53 -9.41 2.88 -9.06
N GLY A 54 -9.50 2.37 -10.29
CA GLY A 54 -10.10 1.06 -10.54
C GLY A 54 -9.23 -0.08 -10.00
N GLU A 55 -9.83 -1.12 -9.43
CA GLU A 55 -9.13 -2.34 -9.00
C GLU A 55 -8.45 -3.04 -10.19
N ASP A 56 -7.21 -3.49 -10.02
CA ASP A 56 -6.54 -4.41 -10.93
C ASP A 56 -6.29 -5.77 -10.25
N TRP A 57 -7.06 -6.76 -10.67
CA TRP A 57 -7.04 -8.10 -10.09
C TRP A 57 -5.75 -8.86 -10.42
N ASN A 58 -5.03 -8.49 -11.50
CA ASN A 58 -3.76 -9.14 -11.86
C ASN A 58 -2.66 -8.87 -10.84
N ILE A 59 -2.76 -7.74 -10.13
CA ILE A 59 -1.85 -7.36 -9.04
C ILE A 59 -2.51 -7.54 -7.66
N SER A 60 -3.63 -8.26 -7.60
CA SER A 60 -4.38 -8.58 -6.37
C SER A 60 -4.82 -7.36 -5.58
N GLN A 61 -5.31 -6.33 -6.28
CA GLN A 61 -5.91 -5.16 -5.65
C GLN A 61 -7.40 -5.37 -5.36
N PHE A 62 -7.78 -5.23 -4.10
CA PHE A 62 -9.16 -5.26 -3.64
C PHE A 62 -9.38 -4.11 -2.67
N TRP A 63 -10.36 -3.26 -2.92
CA TRP A 63 -10.57 -2.08 -2.09
C TRP A 63 -11.46 -2.40 -0.89
N TYR A 64 -11.04 -1.97 0.29
CA TYR A 64 -11.90 -1.95 1.47
C TYR A 64 -13.20 -1.20 1.22
N SER A 65 -14.26 -1.59 1.93
CA SER A 65 -15.47 -0.78 2.03
C SER A 65 -15.13 0.59 2.65
N GLU A 66 -15.98 1.60 2.42
CA GLU A 66 -15.81 2.94 3.00
C GLU A 66 -15.75 2.85 4.53
N GLN A 67 -16.69 2.10 5.14
CA GLN A 67 -16.72 1.85 6.58
C GLN A 67 -15.42 1.21 7.09
N THR A 68 -14.89 0.21 6.38
CA THR A 68 -13.63 -0.44 6.78
C THR A 68 -12.47 0.54 6.70
N SER A 69 -12.38 1.30 5.62
CA SER A 69 -11.33 2.29 5.41
C SER A 69 -11.36 3.37 6.50
N ASP A 70 -12.55 3.84 6.89
CA ASP A 70 -12.74 4.84 7.94
C ASP A 70 -12.33 4.32 9.32
N VAL A 71 -12.73 3.09 9.67
CA VAL A 71 -12.34 2.47 10.95
C VAL A 71 -10.83 2.32 11.04
N LEU A 72 -10.18 1.84 9.96
CA LEU A 72 -8.72 1.70 9.90
C LEU A 72 -8.04 3.07 10.00
N ALA A 73 -8.50 4.06 9.25
CA ALA A 73 -7.95 5.43 9.28
C ALA A 73 -8.00 6.04 10.69
N GLN A 74 -9.16 5.96 11.35
CA GLN A 74 -9.33 6.45 12.73
C GLN A 74 -8.41 5.71 13.70
N ALA A 75 -8.34 4.39 13.59
CA ALA A 75 -7.49 3.58 14.44
C ALA A 75 -6.00 3.91 14.25
N LEU A 76 -5.54 4.26 13.05
CA LEU A 76 -4.15 4.61 12.79
C LEU A 76 -3.76 5.92 13.48
N VAL A 77 -4.62 6.94 13.46
CA VAL A 77 -4.34 8.26 14.08
C VAL A 77 -4.57 8.30 15.59
N GLU A 78 -5.42 7.44 16.13
CA GLU A 78 -5.79 7.48 17.55
C GLU A 78 -4.57 7.31 18.47
N GLY A 79 -4.35 8.26 19.37
CA GLY A 79 -3.25 8.21 20.35
C GLY A 79 -1.85 8.49 19.78
N LEU A 80 -1.72 8.89 18.52
CA LEU A 80 -0.43 9.33 17.98
C LEU A 80 -0.06 10.74 18.46
N HIS A 81 1.24 10.96 18.66
CA HIS A 81 1.77 12.28 19.00
C HIS A 81 1.84 13.19 17.76
N PRO A 82 1.92 14.52 17.94
CA PRO A 82 2.23 15.44 16.84
C PRO A 82 3.56 15.06 16.18
N ASN A 83 3.67 15.12 14.85
CA ASN A 83 4.86 14.70 14.08
C ASN A 83 5.11 13.18 14.02
N ALA A 84 4.11 12.37 14.39
CA ALA A 84 4.18 10.93 14.15
C ALA A 84 4.18 10.63 12.64
N LYS A 85 4.83 9.51 12.28
CA LYS A 85 4.89 9.03 10.90
C LYS A 85 4.15 7.71 10.73
N ILE A 86 3.29 7.64 9.71
CA ILE A 86 2.49 6.45 9.37
C ILE A 86 2.92 5.91 8.01
N ALA A 87 3.25 4.61 7.94
CA ALA A 87 3.42 3.92 6.66
C ALA A 87 2.17 3.09 6.35
N VAL A 88 1.63 3.27 5.16
CA VAL A 88 0.55 2.47 4.60
C VAL A 88 1.13 1.63 3.47
N ILE A 89 1.14 0.31 3.61
CA ILE A 89 1.80 -0.60 2.65
C ILE A 89 0.73 -1.47 1.98
N SER A 90 0.62 -1.36 0.67
CA SER A 90 -0.33 -2.12 -0.17
C SER A 90 -1.81 -1.97 0.23
N ALA A 91 -2.16 -0.94 1.00
CA ALA A 91 -3.53 -0.65 1.46
C ALA A 91 -4.01 0.76 1.04
N PRO A 92 -4.11 1.06 -0.27
CA PRO A 92 -4.37 2.42 -0.75
C PRO A 92 -5.74 2.99 -0.35
N SER A 93 -6.78 2.15 -0.20
CA SER A 93 -8.09 2.62 0.28
C SER A 93 -8.03 3.15 1.72
N ALA A 94 -7.29 2.47 2.60
CA ALA A 94 -7.01 2.95 3.95
C ALA A 94 -6.18 4.24 3.94
N TYR A 95 -5.22 4.37 3.01
CA TYR A 95 -4.46 5.61 2.81
C TYR A 95 -5.35 6.80 2.43
N VAL A 96 -6.26 6.62 1.48
CA VAL A 96 -7.18 7.69 1.05
C VAL A 96 -8.09 8.13 2.19
N ALA A 97 -8.67 7.18 2.94
CA ALA A 97 -9.48 7.50 4.12
C ALA A 97 -8.63 8.18 5.22
N LEU A 98 -7.38 7.76 5.42
CA LEU A 98 -6.44 8.37 6.36
C LEU A 98 -6.13 9.82 5.97
N LYS A 99 -5.89 10.10 4.69
CA LYS A 99 -5.68 11.47 4.18
C LYS A 99 -6.89 12.37 4.38
N ASN A 100 -8.10 11.84 4.23
CA ASN A 100 -9.33 12.59 4.52
C ASN A 100 -9.56 12.81 6.03
N THR A 101 -9.04 11.92 6.88
CA THR A 101 -9.18 11.97 8.34
C THR A 101 -8.18 12.93 8.99
N ILE A 102 -6.95 12.99 8.47
CA ILE A 102 -5.91 13.87 9.00
C ILE A 102 -6.21 15.32 8.62
N GLN A 103 -6.79 16.06 9.55
CA GLN A 103 -7.05 17.51 9.42
C GLN A 103 -5.82 18.37 9.77
N SER A 104 -4.83 17.80 10.47
CA SER A 104 -3.64 18.50 10.94
C SER A 104 -2.43 18.19 10.07
N THR A 105 -1.67 19.21 9.66
CA THR A 105 -0.40 19.07 8.91
C THR A 105 0.73 18.42 9.71
N SER A 106 0.47 18.02 10.96
CA SER A 106 1.49 17.47 11.85
C SER A 106 1.74 15.98 11.71
N ILE A 107 0.91 15.19 11.00
CA ILE A 107 1.18 13.76 10.81
C ILE A 107 1.70 13.53 9.38
N GLU A 108 2.87 12.89 9.26
CA GLU A 108 3.42 12.51 7.96
C GLU A 108 2.94 11.11 7.59
N VAL A 109 2.43 10.95 6.36
CA VAL A 109 1.97 9.65 5.85
C VAL A 109 2.75 9.30 4.59
N LYS A 110 3.15 8.04 4.47
CA LYS A 110 3.71 7.47 3.24
C LYS A 110 2.86 6.30 2.75
N LEU A 111 2.56 6.28 1.46
CA LEU A 111 1.95 5.15 0.77
C LEU A 111 3.04 4.39 0.02
N LEU A 112 3.27 3.14 0.41
CA LEU A 112 4.11 2.19 -0.31
C LEU A 112 3.18 1.32 -1.17
N GLU A 113 3.19 1.53 -2.49
CA GLU A 113 2.35 0.75 -3.41
C GLU A 113 3.11 0.33 -4.68
N TYR A 114 2.73 -0.83 -5.22
CA TYR A 114 3.19 -1.36 -6.50
C TYR A 114 2.57 -0.65 -7.69
N ASP A 115 1.32 -0.22 -7.57
CA ASP A 115 0.63 0.42 -8.67
C ASP A 115 1.10 1.87 -8.89
N PRO A 116 1.72 2.18 -10.03
CA PRO A 116 2.28 3.49 -10.29
C PRO A 116 1.20 4.57 -10.36
N ARG A 117 -0.08 4.23 -10.58
CA ARG A 117 -1.20 5.18 -10.63
C ARG A 117 -1.29 6.06 -9.37
N PHE A 118 -0.85 5.55 -8.23
CA PHE A 118 -0.81 6.30 -6.98
C PHE A 118 0.33 7.33 -6.88
N ALA A 119 1.22 7.40 -7.88
CA ALA A 119 2.28 8.42 -7.95
C ALA A 119 1.75 9.87 -8.01
N VAL A 120 0.45 10.07 -8.28
CA VAL A 120 -0.19 11.40 -8.12
C VAL A 120 -0.05 11.97 -6.70
N PHE A 121 0.12 11.13 -5.68
CA PHE A 121 0.40 11.60 -4.31
C PHE A 121 1.82 12.16 -4.11
N GLY A 122 2.63 12.20 -5.17
CA GLY A 122 3.92 12.87 -5.21
C GLY A 122 4.88 12.39 -4.12
N LYS A 123 5.29 13.29 -3.24
CA LYS A 123 6.26 12.98 -2.16
C LYS A 123 5.75 11.96 -1.15
N GLU A 124 4.45 11.74 -1.05
CA GLU A 124 3.87 10.76 -0.11
C GLU A 124 3.89 9.34 -0.68
N PHE A 125 3.97 9.20 -2.01
CA PHE A 125 4.05 7.92 -2.69
C PHE A 125 5.49 7.37 -2.74
N VAL A 126 5.61 6.07 -2.54
CA VAL A 126 6.84 5.30 -2.69
C VAL A 126 6.51 4.05 -3.51
N GLN A 127 7.09 3.96 -4.70
CA GLN A 127 6.97 2.75 -5.53
C GLN A 127 7.55 1.56 -4.76
N TYR A 128 6.74 0.53 -4.55
CA TYR A 128 7.08 -0.61 -3.70
C TYR A 128 6.73 -1.94 -4.37
N ASP A 129 7.69 -2.87 -4.39
CA ASP A 129 7.49 -4.24 -4.85
C ASP A 129 7.91 -5.19 -3.73
N TYR A 130 6.97 -5.99 -3.22
CA TYR A 130 7.23 -6.93 -2.15
C TYR A 130 8.27 -8.01 -2.53
N ASN A 131 8.48 -8.27 -3.83
CA ASN A 131 9.55 -9.17 -4.29
C ASN A 131 10.94 -8.61 -4.01
N HIS A 132 11.04 -7.29 -3.86
CA HIS A 132 12.24 -6.56 -3.50
C HIS A 132 11.99 -5.73 -2.23
N PRO A 133 11.69 -6.38 -1.08
CA PRO A 133 11.09 -5.73 0.09
C PRO A 133 11.98 -4.65 0.73
N LEU A 134 13.29 -4.69 0.46
CA LEU A 134 14.28 -3.75 0.98
C LEU A 134 14.82 -2.79 -0.09
N ARG A 135 14.29 -2.80 -1.32
CA ARG A 135 14.59 -1.78 -2.34
C ARG A 135 13.78 -0.52 -2.03
N LEU A 136 14.11 0.10 -0.91
CA LEU A 136 13.45 1.27 -0.37
C LEU A 136 14.44 2.42 -0.16
N PRO A 137 13.99 3.68 -0.26
CA PRO A 137 14.81 4.83 0.08
C PRO A 137 15.35 4.75 1.51
N ALA A 138 16.62 5.12 1.70
CA ALA A 138 17.32 4.96 2.96
C ALA A 138 16.71 5.80 4.11
N GLU A 139 16.09 6.93 3.78
CA GLU A 139 15.38 7.82 4.69
C GLU A 139 14.15 7.19 5.35
N LEU A 140 13.61 6.11 4.77
CA LEU A 140 12.46 5.39 5.34
C LEU A 140 12.89 4.40 6.44
N LYS A 141 14.19 4.09 6.53
CA LYS A 141 14.71 3.14 7.50
C LYS A 141 14.47 3.66 8.92
N ARG A 142 13.76 2.89 9.73
CA ARG A 142 13.46 3.19 11.14
C ARG A 142 12.82 4.57 11.32
N ALA A 143 11.94 4.98 10.41
CA ALA A 143 11.31 6.29 10.39
C ALA A 143 9.90 6.31 10.99
N PHE A 144 9.20 5.16 11.07
CA PHE A 144 7.77 5.11 11.30
C PHE A 144 7.37 4.70 12.72
N ASP A 145 6.31 5.33 13.22
CA ASP A 145 5.67 5.08 14.51
C ASP A 145 4.52 4.07 14.39
N CYS A 146 3.81 4.16 13.27
CA CYS A 146 2.64 3.35 12.98
C CYS A 146 2.74 2.77 11.58
N VAL A 147 2.40 1.50 11.41
CA VAL A 147 2.38 0.83 10.11
C VAL A 147 1.07 0.05 9.95
N ILE A 148 0.46 0.17 8.78
CA ILE A 148 -0.58 -0.75 8.32
C ILE A 148 -0.09 -1.49 7.07
N ILE A 149 -0.40 -2.78 7.00
CA ILE A 149 -0.11 -3.62 5.84
C ILE A 149 -1.37 -4.35 5.36
N ASP A 150 -1.50 -4.48 4.06
CA ASP A 150 -2.42 -5.41 3.39
C ASP A 150 -1.66 -6.19 2.31
N PRO A 151 -1.07 -7.35 2.64
CA PRO A 151 -0.26 -8.10 1.69
C PRO A 151 -1.10 -8.60 0.51
N PRO A 152 -0.65 -8.39 -0.75
CA PRO A 152 -1.45 -8.70 -1.94
C PRO A 152 -1.76 -10.19 -2.10
N PHE A 153 -0.94 -11.07 -1.51
CA PHE A 153 -1.10 -12.52 -1.65
C PHE A 153 -1.20 -13.22 -0.30
N LEU A 154 -2.08 -14.21 -0.22
CA LEU A 154 -2.25 -15.12 0.92
C LEU A 154 -1.21 -16.25 0.88
N SER A 155 0.07 -15.89 0.89
CA SER A 155 1.20 -16.82 0.83
C SER A 155 2.27 -16.52 1.87
N ASP A 156 2.94 -17.57 2.35
CA ASP A 156 4.01 -17.45 3.33
C ASP A 156 5.15 -16.53 2.87
N ASP A 157 5.51 -16.61 1.59
CA ASP A 157 6.57 -15.79 1.00
C ASP A 157 6.20 -14.30 1.01
N CYS A 158 4.98 -13.94 0.59
CA CYS A 158 4.50 -12.56 0.58
C CYS A 158 4.45 -11.98 2.01
N GLN A 159 3.86 -12.71 2.95
CA GLN A 159 3.77 -12.30 4.36
C GLN A 159 5.15 -12.12 5.00
N THR A 160 6.08 -13.04 4.72
CA THR A 160 7.45 -12.98 5.27
C THR A 160 8.22 -11.79 4.70
N LYS A 161 8.13 -11.55 3.38
CA LYS A 161 8.76 -10.39 2.74
C LYS A 161 8.17 -9.08 3.24
N MET A 162 6.85 -9.00 3.41
CA MET A 162 6.20 -7.83 4.00
C MET A 162 6.69 -7.57 5.42
N ALA A 163 6.85 -8.60 6.25
CA ALA A 163 7.40 -8.45 7.59
C ALA A 163 8.83 -7.91 7.61
N LEU A 164 9.66 -8.26 6.61
CA LEU A 164 10.99 -7.65 6.44
C LEU A 164 10.88 -6.14 6.16
N THR A 165 9.95 -5.74 5.30
CA THR A 165 9.64 -4.33 5.00
C THR A 165 9.20 -3.59 6.26
N VAL A 166 8.22 -4.13 7.00
CA VAL A 166 7.75 -3.49 8.25
C VAL A 166 8.91 -3.31 9.22
N ARG A 167 9.73 -4.36 9.45
CA ARG A 167 10.88 -4.28 10.35
C ARG A 167 11.93 -3.25 9.91
N PHE A 168 12.10 -3.04 8.61
CA PHE A 168 12.97 -2.00 8.07
C PHE A 168 12.44 -0.59 8.37
N LEU A 169 11.12 -0.39 8.28
CA LEU A 169 10.45 0.91 8.40
C LEU A 169 10.28 1.38 9.85
N VAL A 170 9.94 0.50 10.78
CA VAL A 170 9.58 0.91 12.14
C VAL A 170 10.78 1.37 12.96
N LYS A 171 10.61 2.42 13.77
CA LYS A 171 11.67 2.97 14.65
C LYS A 171 12.26 1.89 15.58
N GLN A 172 11.39 1.02 16.08
CA GLN A 172 11.72 -0.07 16.98
C GLN A 172 10.93 -1.33 16.61
N TRP A 173 11.48 -2.50 16.91
CA TRP A 173 10.80 -3.78 16.73
C TRP A 173 10.38 -4.31 18.10
N SER A 174 9.41 -3.64 18.72
CA SER A 174 8.93 -3.91 20.08
C SER A 174 7.43 -3.69 20.19
N LYS A 175 6.87 -3.95 21.37
CA LYS A 175 5.44 -3.77 21.68
C LYS A 175 4.96 -2.31 21.60
N ASP A 176 5.88 -1.36 21.65
CA ASP A 176 5.58 0.07 21.57
C ASP A 176 5.35 0.54 20.12
N THR A 177 5.65 -0.31 19.13
CA THR A 177 5.39 -0.04 17.72
C THR A 177 3.93 -0.30 17.42
N LYS A 178 3.22 0.67 16.84
CA LYS A 178 1.82 0.48 16.47
C LYS A 178 1.73 -0.23 15.12
N LEU A 179 1.17 -1.43 15.09
CA LEU A 179 1.05 -2.23 13.87
C LEU A 179 -0.38 -2.71 13.66
N VAL A 180 -0.86 -2.55 12.43
CA VAL A 180 -2.09 -3.16 11.91
C VAL A 180 -1.73 -4.02 10.71
N ALA A 181 -2.27 -5.22 10.62
CA ALA A 181 -2.20 -6.07 9.44
C ALA A 181 -3.60 -6.54 9.09
N CYS A 182 -4.00 -6.36 7.84
CA CYS A 182 -5.22 -6.93 7.29
C CYS A 182 -4.80 -7.99 6.28
N THR A 183 -5.31 -9.20 6.42
CA THR A 183 -5.01 -10.31 5.51
C THR A 183 -6.03 -11.43 5.71
N GLY A 184 -6.01 -12.44 4.85
CA GLY A 184 -6.84 -13.63 4.98
C GLY A 184 -6.62 -14.38 6.29
N GLU A 185 -7.71 -14.88 6.88
CA GLU A 185 -7.77 -15.63 8.15
C GLU A 185 -6.73 -16.76 8.21
N ARG A 186 -6.57 -17.50 7.10
CA ARG A 186 -5.60 -18.60 6.98
C ARG A 186 -4.15 -18.21 7.26
N MET A 187 -3.80 -16.92 7.18
CA MET A 187 -2.46 -16.41 7.48
C MET A 187 -2.25 -16.15 8.98
N SER A 188 -3.28 -16.33 9.83
CA SER A 188 -3.27 -15.99 11.27
C SER A 188 -2.04 -16.52 12.01
N ALA A 189 -1.76 -17.82 11.90
CA ALA A 189 -0.64 -18.45 12.58
C ALA A 189 0.71 -17.86 12.14
N LEU A 190 0.86 -17.54 10.85
CA LEU A 190 2.06 -16.94 10.31
C LEU A 190 2.23 -15.49 10.77
N VAL A 191 1.16 -14.69 10.69
CA VAL A 191 1.16 -13.29 11.14
C VAL A 191 1.54 -13.20 12.61
N GLN A 192 0.91 -14.00 13.48
CA GLN A 192 1.25 -14.03 14.91
C GLN A 192 2.69 -14.43 15.16
N ARG A 193 3.26 -15.36 14.37
CA ARG A 193 4.66 -15.75 14.46
C ARG A 193 5.60 -14.62 14.02
N LEU A 194 5.36 -14.05 12.84
CA LEU A 194 6.22 -13.02 12.23
C LEU A 194 6.30 -11.75 13.10
N TYR A 195 5.17 -11.35 13.69
CA TYR A 195 5.05 -10.11 14.48
C TYR A 195 4.96 -10.38 15.99
N SER A 196 5.36 -11.57 16.45
CA SER A 196 5.31 -11.97 17.86
C SER A 196 6.05 -11.00 18.81
N ALA A 197 7.20 -10.47 18.39
CA ALA A 197 7.97 -9.48 19.15
C ALA A 197 7.25 -8.13 19.32
N VAL A 198 6.40 -7.77 18.35
CA VAL A 198 5.53 -6.57 18.39
C VAL A 198 4.26 -6.85 19.19
N GLY A 199 3.92 -8.13 19.39
CA GLY A 199 2.75 -8.56 20.16
C GLY A 199 1.45 -8.46 19.38
N ILE A 200 1.48 -8.67 18.07
CA ILE A 200 0.26 -8.66 17.25
C ILE A 200 -0.70 -9.78 17.69
N LYS A 201 -1.99 -9.47 17.68
CA LYS A 201 -3.09 -10.40 17.96
C LYS A 201 -4.21 -10.20 16.95
N VAL A 202 -5.08 -11.20 16.85
CA VAL A 202 -6.35 -11.03 16.12
C VAL A 202 -7.18 -9.98 16.85
N THR A 203 -7.92 -9.16 16.10
CA THR A 203 -8.86 -8.19 16.66
C THR A 203 -10.30 -8.65 16.51
N SER A 204 -11.21 -8.03 17.25
CA SER A 204 -12.66 -8.22 17.09
C SER A 204 -13.22 -7.59 15.81
N PHE A 205 -12.41 -6.90 15.00
CA PHE A 205 -12.84 -6.21 13.79
C PHE A 205 -12.61 -7.09 12.55
N GLU A 206 -13.63 -7.19 11.71
CA GLU A 206 -13.64 -7.96 10.48
C GLU A 206 -13.69 -6.99 9.29
N PRO A 207 -12.59 -6.82 8.55
CA PRO A 207 -12.54 -5.87 7.45
C PRO A 207 -13.31 -6.41 6.23
N GLU A 208 -14.06 -5.53 5.58
CA GLU A 208 -14.87 -5.83 4.40
C GLU A 208 -14.33 -5.10 3.15
N HIS A 209 -14.64 -5.65 1.98
CA HIS A 209 -14.24 -5.11 0.67
C HIS A 209 -15.45 -4.62 -0.10
N GLY A 210 -15.33 -3.48 -0.80
CA GLY A 210 -16.46 -2.79 -1.44
C GLY A 210 -17.12 -3.59 -2.56
N ARG A 211 -16.39 -4.48 -3.24
CA ARG A 211 -16.91 -5.36 -4.30
C ARG A 211 -17.18 -6.79 -3.85
N GLY A 212 -17.03 -7.07 -2.55
CA GLY A 212 -17.09 -8.40 -1.99
C GLY A 212 -15.85 -9.22 -2.36
N LEU A 213 -15.33 -9.95 -1.38
CA LEU A 213 -14.21 -10.87 -1.56
C LEU A 213 -14.61 -12.20 -0.91
N SER A 214 -14.42 -13.33 -1.61
CA SER A 214 -14.81 -14.64 -1.05
C SER A 214 -13.87 -15.12 0.07
N ASN A 215 -12.67 -14.55 0.17
CA ASN A 215 -11.73 -14.91 1.22
C ASN A 215 -12.16 -14.27 2.55
N GLU A 216 -12.18 -15.07 3.62
CA GLU A 216 -12.35 -14.55 4.97
C GLU A 216 -11.12 -13.74 5.36
N PHE A 217 -11.30 -12.45 5.62
CA PHE A 217 -10.24 -11.55 6.06
C PHE A 217 -10.37 -11.25 7.55
N ARG A 218 -9.23 -11.00 8.18
CA ARG A 218 -9.14 -10.61 9.60
C ARG A 218 -8.26 -9.39 9.74
N CYS A 219 -8.57 -8.57 10.73
CA CYS A 219 -7.70 -7.50 11.18
C CYS A 219 -6.88 -8.00 12.38
N TYR A 220 -5.57 -7.78 12.32
CA TYR A 220 -4.61 -8.07 13.38
C TYR A 220 -3.98 -6.76 13.84
N ALA A 221 -3.88 -6.56 15.15
CA ALA A 221 -3.24 -5.38 15.72
C ALA A 221 -2.57 -5.71 17.05
N ASN A 222 -1.70 -4.83 17.54
CA ASN A 222 -1.10 -4.95 18.88
C ASN A 222 -1.63 -3.93 19.89
N PHE A 223 -2.70 -3.23 19.55
CA PHE A 223 -3.36 -2.23 20.38
C PHE A 223 -4.88 -2.30 20.21
N GLU A 224 -5.61 -1.82 21.22
CA GLU A 224 -7.05 -1.62 21.17
C GLU A 224 -7.39 -0.18 20.79
N CYS A 225 -8.56 0.02 20.18
CA CYS A 225 -9.05 1.34 19.81
C CYS A 225 -10.58 1.38 19.96
N LYS A 226 -11.22 2.45 19.50
CA LYS A 226 -12.69 2.51 19.47
C LYS A 226 -13.32 1.48 18.53
N GLY A 227 -12.62 1.09 17.46
CA GLY A 227 -13.10 0.16 16.44
C GLY A 227 -12.93 -1.32 16.80
N TRP A 228 -12.05 -1.69 17.74
CA TRP A 228 -11.80 -3.09 18.08
C TRP A 228 -11.21 -3.36 19.46
N ARG A 229 -11.32 -4.63 19.88
CA ARG A 229 -10.62 -5.25 21.02
C ARG A 229 -9.65 -6.32 20.53
N LEU A 230 -8.62 -6.61 21.31
CA LEU A 230 -7.71 -7.74 21.02
C LEU A 230 -8.34 -9.05 21.52
N LEU A 231 -8.25 -10.10 20.69
CA LEU A 231 -8.72 -11.45 21.02
C LEU A 231 -7.60 -12.31 21.61
#